data_AF-A0A2T5P4Y6-F1
#
_entry.id   AF-A0A2T5P4Y6-F1
#
_cell.length_a   1.000
_cell.length_b   1.000
_cell.length_c   1.000
_cell.angle_alpha   90.00
_cell.angle_beta   90.00
_cell.angle_gamma   90.00
#
_symmetry.space_group_name_H-M   'P 1'
#
loop_
_entity.id
_entity.type
_entity.pdbx_description
1 polymer ?
#
loop_
_entity_poly.entity_id
_entity_poly.type
_entity_poly.pdbx_seq_one_letter_code
_entity_poly.pdbx_strand_id
1 'polypeptide(L)'
;MHLSGEDAVLFISNLAPLYTLERVGNLTGARCLRDGTLILPVQVDEPLPAGESAWVKVWWQGDRLRESEHLAGLIASNALIEYVQLQSVGKPAAYTEALLDHLAQHYEFKTGEGLFLHTDPESPISKASERIKDYWPDAAWSLICKGLLG
;
A
#
# COMPACT_ATOMS: atom_id res chain seq x y z
N MET A 1 21.76 7.93 -7.42
CA MET A 1 21.26 6.77 -6.66
C MET A 1 19.89 7.13 -6.17
N HIS A 2 18.88 6.51 -6.75
CA HIS A 2 17.46 6.81 -6.48
C HIS A 2 16.85 5.65 -5.68
N LEU A 3 15.80 5.96 -4.92
CA LEU A 3 15.07 4.99 -4.13
C LEU A 3 13.66 4.86 -4.71
N SER A 4 13.37 3.69 -5.28
CA SER A 4 12.03 3.33 -5.69
C SER A 4 11.18 3.04 -4.46
N GLY A 5 9.95 3.56 -4.44
CA GLY A 5 8.96 3.29 -3.39
C GLY A 5 9.22 4.01 -2.07
N GLU A 6 10.14 4.98 -2.00
CA GLU A 6 10.45 5.71 -0.76
C GLU A 6 9.21 6.42 -0.17
N ASP A 7 8.46 7.15 -1.00
CA ASP A 7 7.25 7.85 -0.55
C ASP A 7 6.17 6.89 -0.07
N ALA A 8 6.02 5.73 -0.73
CA ALA A 8 5.09 4.69 -0.30
C ALA A 8 5.50 4.09 1.06
N VAL A 9 6.79 3.81 1.25
CA VAL A 9 7.32 3.32 2.53
C VAL A 9 7.11 4.36 3.63
N LEU A 10 7.37 5.63 3.36
CA LEU A 10 7.12 6.72 4.31
C LEU A 10 5.63 6.83 4.64
N PHE A 11 4.74 6.74 3.66
CA PHE A 11 3.30 6.71 3.88
C PHE A 11 2.91 5.55 4.81
N ILE A 12 3.35 4.33 4.48
CA ILE A 12 3.03 3.12 5.26
C ILE A 12 3.56 3.25 6.70
N SER A 13 4.78 3.80 6.88
CA SER A 13 5.38 3.98 8.21
C SER A 13 4.56 4.88 9.16
N ASN A 14 3.66 5.71 8.61
CA ASN A 14 2.77 6.59 9.37
C ASN A 14 1.42 5.94 9.73
N LEU A 15 1.16 4.69 9.33
CA LEU A 15 -0.07 3.95 9.65
C LEU A 15 -0.05 3.37 11.08
N ALA A 16 0.17 4.22 12.08
CA ALA A 16 0.22 3.83 13.49
C ALA A 16 -1.18 3.51 14.05
N PRO A 17 -1.37 2.39 14.79
CA PRO A 17 -0.33 1.61 15.44
C PRO A 17 0.09 0.33 14.69
N LEU A 18 -0.31 0.13 13.44
CA LEU A 18 0.08 -1.08 12.70
C LEU A 18 1.53 -1.04 12.26
N TYR A 19 1.98 0.13 11.81
CA TYR A 19 3.33 0.34 11.32
C TYR A 19 4.04 1.43 12.11
N THR A 20 5.37 1.34 12.11
CA THR A 20 6.24 2.39 12.63
C THR A 20 7.42 2.62 11.70
N LEU A 21 8.02 3.80 11.78
CA LEU A 21 9.23 4.14 11.05
C LEU A 21 10.43 3.44 11.68
N GLU A 22 11.21 2.76 10.86
CA GLU A 22 12.48 2.15 11.26
C GLU A 22 13.61 2.61 10.34
N ARG A 23 14.82 2.74 10.88
CA ARG A 23 16.03 2.99 10.07
C ARG A 23 16.90 1.73 10.01
N VAL A 24 17.24 1.31 8.80
CA VAL A 24 18.18 0.22 8.55
C VAL A 24 19.33 0.75 7.68
N GLY A 25 20.49 0.98 8.30
CA GLY A 25 21.60 1.66 7.64
C GLY A 25 21.20 3.08 7.24
N ASN A 26 21.27 3.38 5.95
CA ASN A 26 20.86 4.65 5.36
C ASN A 26 19.42 4.67 4.82
N LEU A 27 18.69 3.55 4.91
CA LEU A 27 17.32 3.43 4.43
C LEU A 27 16.31 3.69 5.55
N THR A 28 15.21 4.33 5.18
CA THR A 28 14.02 4.43 6.03
C THR A 28 13.03 3.36 5.59
N GLY A 29 12.55 2.57 6.55
CA GLY A 29 11.61 1.48 6.36
C GLY A 29 10.34 1.64 7.17
N ALA A 30 9.33 0.86 6.82
CA ALA A 30 8.10 0.71 7.57
C ALA A 30 8.06 -0.68 8.22
N ARG A 31 8.14 -0.74 9.55
CA ARG A 31 8.03 -2.00 10.30
C ARG A 31 6.59 -2.24 10.73
N CYS A 32 6.04 -3.38 10.32
CA CYS A 32 4.79 -3.91 10.86
C CYS A 32 5.00 -4.35 12.31
N LEU A 33 4.21 -3.81 13.24
CA LEU A 33 4.27 -4.15 14.66
C LEU A 33 3.58 -5.49 14.98
N ARG A 34 2.82 -6.06 14.04
CA ARG A 34 2.07 -7.31 14.23
C ARG A 34 2.95 -8.55 14.07
N ASP A 35 3.78 -8.58 13.04
CA ASP A 35 4.56 -9.76 12.64
C ASP A 35 6.05 -9.47 12.44
N GLY A 36 6.47 -8.20 12.57
CA GLY A 36 7.84 -7.77 12.38
C GLY A 36 8.25 -7.60 10.92
N THR A 37 7.36 -7.78 9.94
CA THR A 37 7.67 -7.57 8.52
C THR A 37 8.18 -6.15 8.30
N LEU A 38 9.31 -6.00 7.59
CA LEU A 38 9.93 -4.72 7.31
C LEU A 38 9.88 -4.43 5.80
N ILE A 39 9.31 -3.28 5.45
CA ILE A 39 9.20 -2.82 4.07
C ILE A 39 10.25 -1.71 3.87
N LEU A 40 11.04 -1.83 2.81
CA LEU A 40 12.15 -0.94 2.48
C LEU A 40 12.03 -0.49 1.02
N PRO A 41 12.51 0.73 0.69
CA PRO A 41 12.63 1.14 -0.71
C PRO A 41 13.68 0.30 -1.44
N VAL A 42 13.53 0.16 -2.76
CA VAL A 42 14.51 -0.52 -3.62
C VAL A 42 15.47 0.51 -4.21
N GLN A 43 16.76 0.23 -4.14
CA GLN A 43 17.76 1.07 -4.79
C GLN A 43 17.73 0.84 -6.31
N VAL A 44 17.62 1.93 -7.06
CA VAL A 44 17.64 1.92 -8.53
C VAL A 44 18.69 2.91 -9.06
N ASP A 45 19.28 2.56 -10.20
CA ASP A 45 20.35 3.35 -10.83
C ASP A 45 19.80 4.66 -11.39
N GLU A 46 18.64 4.60 -12.02
CA GLU A 46 17.91 5.72 -12.64
C GLU A 46 16.52 5.88 -12.00
N PRO A 47 15.97 7.10 -11.94
CA PRO A 47 14.62 7.30 -11.45
C PRO A 47 13.61 6.64 -12.40
N LEU A 48 12.54 6.09 -11.84
CA LEU A 48 11.46 5.51 -12.65
C LEU A 48 10.83 6.57 -13.56
N PRO A 49 10.54 6.22 -14.83
CA PRO A 49 9.76 7.08 -15.71
C PRO A 49 8.40 7.45 -15.10
N ALA A 50 7.88 8.61 -15.48
CA ALA A 50 6.56 9.05 -15.03
C ALA A 50 5.48 8.03 -15.45
N GLY A 51 4.69 7.56 -14.49
CA GLY A 51 3.63 6.58 -14.70
C GLY A 51 4.06 5.12 -14.55
N GLU A 52 5.35 4.84 -14.33
CA GLU A 52 5.78 3.51 -13.90
C GLU A 52 5.56 3.31 -12.41
N SER A 53 5.09 2.12 -12.04
CA SER A 53 4.85 1.76 -10.64
C SER A 53 6.15 1.48 -9.90
N ALA A 54 6.26 2.06 -8.72
CA ALA A 54 7.34 1.89 -7.78
C ALA A 54 7.37 0.48 -7.19
N TRP A 55 8.56 0.10 -6.74
CA TRP A 55 8.86 -1.19 -6.16
C TRP A 55 9.40 -1.03 -4.76
N VAL A 56 9.05 -1.96 -3.90
CA VAL A 56 9.55 -2.06 -2.53
C VAL A 56 10.10 -3.45 -2.27
N LYS A 57 11.10 -3.52 -1.40
CA LYS A 57 11.63 -4.75 -0.86
C LYS A 57 10.94 -5.06 0.46
N VAL A 58 10.53 -6.31 0.64
CA VAL A 58 9.88 -6.78 1.87
C VAL A 58 10.75 -7.84 2.51
N TRP A 59 11.18 -7.60 3.75
CA TRP A 59 11.78 -8.60 4.63
C TRP A 59 10.69 -9.18 5.52
N TRP A 60 10.24 -10.38 5.17
CA TRP A 60 9.15 -11.05 5.87
C TRP A 60 9.56 -11.37 7.29
N GLN A 61 8.72 -10.96 8.26
CA GLN A 61 9.02 -11.06 9.69
C GLN A 61 10.36 -10.40 10.09
N GLY A 62 10.86 -9.47 9.27
CA GLY A 62 12.12 -8.78 9.48
C GLY A 62 13.37 -9.60 9.17
N ASP A 63 13.22 -10.79 8.58
CA ASP A 63 14.34 -11.65 8.20
C ASP A 63 14.87 -11.28 6.81
N ARG A 64 16.15 -10.88 6.77
CA ARG A 64 16.87 -10.50 5.54
C ARG A 64 17.06 -11.65 4.56
N LEU A 65 17.00 -12.89 5.04
CA LEU A 65 17.09 -14.08 4.19
C LEU A 65 15.74 -14.47 3.59
N ARG A 66 14.64 -13.86 4.08
CA ARG A 66 13.28 -14.07 3.59
C ARG A 66 12.79 -12.78 2.95
N GLU A 67 13.40 -12.43 1.82
CA GLU A 67 13.08 -11.22 1.09
C GLU A 67 12.37 -11.46 -0.25
N SER A 68 11.60 -10.47 -0.68
CA SER A 68 10.97 -10.42 -2.00
C SER A 68 10.68 -8.97 -2.38
N GLU A 69 10.62 -8.69 -3.68
CA GLU A 69 10.29 -7.37 -4.21
C GLU A 69 8.87 -7.37 -4.78
N HIS A 70 8.13 -6.29 -4.53
CA HIS A 70 6.72 -6.14 -4.89
C HIS A 70 6.43 -4.71 -5.35
N LEU A 71 5.33 -4.53 -6.07
CA LEU A 71 4.82 -3.19 -6.35
C LEU A 71 4.46 -2.49 -5.05
N ALA A 72 4.90 -1.24 -4.93
CA ALA A 72 4.67 -0.40 -3.76
C ALA A 72 3.18 -0.25 -3.46
N GLY A 73 2.38 0.07 -4.49
CA GLY A 73 0.93 0.20 -4.36
C GLY A 73 0.23 -1.06 -3.85
N LEU A 74 0.69 -2.27 -4.20
CA LEU A 74 0.09 -3.52 -3.71
C LEU A 74 0.32 -3.69 -2.20
N ILE A 75 1.54 -3.44 -1.74
CA ILE A 75 1.87 -3.50 -0.31
C ILE A 75 1.15 -2.40 0.47
N ALA A 76 1.10 -1.18 -0.08
CA ALA A 76 0.41 -0.05 0.51
C ALA A 76 -1.09 -0.30 0.65
N SER A 77 -1.73 -0.91 -0.36
CA SER A 77 -3.14 -1.31 -0.29
C SER A 77 -3.43 -2.23 0.88
N ASN A 78 -2.64 -3.29 1.04
CA ASN A 78 -2.85 -4.25 2.12
C ASN A 78 -2.69 -3.58 3.49
N ALA A 79 -1.61 -2.82 3.67
CA ALA A 79 -1.34 -2.08 4.91
C ALA A 79 -2.47 -1.09 5.25
N LEU A 80 -2.96 -0.37 4.24
CA LEU A 80 -4.04 0.62 4.40
C LEU A 80 -5.38 -0.04 4.72
N ILE A 81 -5.74 -1.13 4.04
CA ILE A 81 -6.98 -1.87 4.31
C ILE A 81 -6.96 -2.38 5.76
N GLU A 82 -5.88 -3.01 6.20
CA GLU A 82 -5.73 -3.46 7.59
C GLU A 82 -5.84 -2.30 8.58
N TYR A 83 -5.21 -1.16 8.25
CA TYR A 83 -5.28 0.05 9.06
C TYR A 83 -6.71 0.57 9.19
N VAL A 84 -7.42 0.71 8.07
CA VAL A 84 -8.81 1.18 8.04
C VAL A 84 -9.70 0.25 8.83
N GLN A 85 -9.55 -1.07 8.67
CA GLN A 85 -10.30 -2.06 9.46
C GLN A 85 -10.06 -1.89 10.96
N LEU A 86 -8.81 -1.72 11.38
CA LEU A 86 -8.47 -1.50 12.79
C LEU A 86 -9.09 -0.21 13.34
N GLN A 87 -8.97 0.90 12.61
CA GLN A 87 -9.50 2.21 13.04
C GLN A 87 -11.03 2.27 13.04
N SER A 88 -11.68 1.40 12.28
CA SER A 88 -13.14 1.38 12.12
C SER A 88 -13.86 0.53 13.16
N VAL A 89 -13.13 -0.15 14.05
CA VAL A 89 -13.75 -0.96 15.12
C VAL A 89 -14.66 -0.09 15.99
N GLY A 90 -15.93 -0.49 16.09
CA GLY A 90 -16.95 0.24 16.85
C GLY A 90 -17.43 1.54 16.20
N LYS A 91 -17.07 1.79 14.93
CA LYS A 91 -17.50 2.97 14.16
C LYS A 91 -18.60 2.62 13.15
N PRO A 92 -19.42 3.60 12.72
CA PRO A 92 -20.38 3.41 11.63
C PRO A 92 -19.67 3.15 10.30
N ALA A 93 -20.34 2.44 9.38
CA ALA A 93 -19.79 2.15 8.05
C ALA A 93 -19.30 3.42 7.32
N ALA A 94 -20.08 4.51 7.35
CA ALA A 94 -19.73 5.79 6.72
C ALA A 94 -18.37 6.36 7.18
N TYR A 95 -17.92 6.06 8.41
CA TYR A 95 -16.60 6.44 8.87
C TYR A 95 -15.51 5.63 8.15
N THR A 96 -15.70 4.32 8.02
CA THR A 96 -14.81 3.43 7.27
C THR A 96 -14.65 3.91 5.83
N GLU A 97 -15.76 4.26 5.18
CA GLU A 97 -15.78 4.72 3.80
C GLU A 97 -14.98 6.02 3.65
N ALA A 98 -15.29 7.03 4.47
CA ALA A 98 -14.61 8.31 4.45
C ALA A 98 -13.10 8.20 4.77
N LEU A 99 -12.73 7.30 5.69
CA LEU A 99 -11.33 7.07 6.04
C LEU A 99 -10.58 6.41 4.89
N LEU A 100 -11.17 5.41 4.24
CA LEU A 100 -10.60 4.74 3.08
C LEU A 100 -10.38 5.72 1.93
N ASP A 101 -11.40 6.50 1.57
CA ASP A 101 -11.32 7.52 0.51
C ASP A 101 -10.24 8.55 0.81
N HIS A 102 -10.22 9.09 2.03
CA HIS A 102 -9.23 10.09 2.44
C HIS A 102 -7.81 9.55 2.35
N LEU A 103 -7.57 8.33 2.83
CA LEU A 103 -6.23 7.73 2.80
C LEU A 103 -5.80 7.34 1.40
N ALA A 104 -6.72 6.89 0.54
CA ALA A 104 -6.42 6.60 -0.86
C ALA A 104 -5.99 7.86 -1.62
N GLN A 105 -6.75 8.95 -1.49
CA GLN A 105 -6.39 10.25 -2.08
C GLN A 105 -5.07 10.79 -1.51
N HIS A 106 -4.85 10.63 -0.22
CA HIS A 106 -3.61 11.07 0.41
C HIS A 106 -2.41 10.24 -0.08
N TYR A 107 -2.57 8.94 -0.28
CA TYR A 107 -1.52 8.10 -0.86
C TYR A 107 -1.18 8.58 -2.27
N GLU A 108 -2.17 8.71 -3.16
CA GLU A 108 -1.96 9.18 -4.53
C GLU A 108 -1.31 10.56 -4.58
N PHE A 109 -1.75 11.50 -3.74
CA PHE A 109 -1.12 12.81 -3.65
C PHE A 109 0.36 12.74 -3.23
N LYS A 110 0.72 11.78 -2.37
CA LYS A 110 2.08 11.63 -1.85
C LYS A 110 3.01 10.88 -2.79
N THR A 111 2.51 9.88 -3.49
CA THR A 111 3.32 8.94 -4.27
C THR A 111 3.18 9.12 -5.77
N GLY A 112 2.12 9.80 -6.23
CA GLY A 112 1.73 9.84 -7.63
C GLY A 112 1.11 8.54 -8.14
N GLU A 113 0.83 7.57 -7.25
CA GLU A 113 0.32 6.24 -7.60
C GLU A 113 -1.03 5.96 -6.96
N GLY A 114 -1.90 5.27 -7.71
CA GLY A 114 -3.14 4.72 -7.18
C GLY A 114 -2.93 3.48 -6.31
N LEU A 115 -3.91 3.18 -5.47
CA LEU A 115 -3.96 1.95 -4.68
C LEU A 115 -4.74 0.85 -5.42
N PHE A 116 -4.38 -0.40 -5.14
CA PHE A 116 -5.12 -1.58 -5.55
C PHE A 116 -6.14 -1.97 -4.48
N LEU A 117 -7.38 -1.51 -4.57
CA LEU A 117 -8.43 -1.88 -3.62
C LEU A 117 -9.33 -2.96 -4.22
N HIS A 118 -9.34 -4.15 -3.62
CA HIS A 118 -10.29 -5.19 -3.99
C HIS A 118 -11.66 -4.87 -3.40
N THR A 119 -12.61 -4.59 -4.28
CA THR A 119 -13.98 -4.25 -3.91
C THR A 119 -14.88 -5.44 -4.20
N ASP A 120 -15.14 -6.27 -3.19
CA ASP A 120 -16.21 -7.29 -3.22
C ASP A 120 -17.58 -6.62 -3.03
N PRO A 121 -18.49 -6.57 -4.01
CA PRO A 121 -19.73 -5.77 -3.98
C PRO A 121 -20.59 -5.91 -2.71
N GLU A 122 -20.49 -7.00 -1.96
CA GLU A 122 -21.24 -7.24 -0.72
C GLU A 122 -20.51 -6.77 0.56
N SER A 123 -19.23 -6.39 0.47
CA SER A 123 -18.44 -5.90 1.60
C SER A 123 -18.84 -4.47 2.00
N PRO A 124 -18.85 -4.13 3.30
CA PRO A 124 -18.98 -2.74 3.76
C PRO A 124 -17.94 -1.79 3.13
N ILE A 125 -16.77 -2.32 2.74
CA ILE A 125 -15.71 -1.58 2.04
C ILE A 125 -16.10 -1.32 0.57
N SER A 126 -16.97 -2.12 -0.03
CA SER A 126 -17.34 -1.92 -1.44
C SER A 126 -18.39 -0.86 -1.67
N LYS A 127 -19.30 -0.66 -0.73
CA LYS A 127 -20.26 0.47 -0.80
C LYS A 127 -19.55 1.82 -0.70
N ALA A 128 -18.42 1.87 0.02
CA ALA A 128 -17.49 2.99 0.03
C ALA A 128 -16.84 3.28 -1.33
N SER A 129 -16.57 2.21 -2.08
CA SER A 129 -15.50 2.18 -3.08
C SER A 129 -15.92 2.49 -4.52
N GLU A 130 -17.21 2.76 -4.78
CA GLU A 130 -17.70 3.00 -6.15
C GLU A 130 -16.99 4.16 -6.85
N ARG A 131 -16.41 5.10 -6.09
CA ARG A 131 -15.59 6.23 -6.58
C ARG A 131 -14.11 5.90 -6.76
N ILE A 132 -13.61 4.82 -6.16
CA ILE A 132 -12.16 4.51 -6.18
C ILE A 132 -11.76 3.75 -7.46
N LYS A 133 -12.74 3.20 -8.19
CA LYS A 133 -12.50 2.54 -9.50
C LYS A 133 -11.86 3.46 -10.53
N ASP A 134 -12.02 4.77 -10.40
CA ASP A 134 -11.45 5.77 -11.31
C ASP A 134 -9.92 5.93 -11.17
N TYR A 135 -9.32 5.37 -10.12
CA TYR A 135 -7.89 5.52 -9.80
C TYR A 135 -7.04 4.30 -10.19
N TRP A 136 -7.63 3.34 -10.91
CA TRP A 136 -6.91 2.13 -11.32
C TRP A 136 -6.22 2.30 -12.68
N PRO A 137 -4.93 1.93 -12.82
CA PRO A 137 -4.32 1.75 -14.13
C PRO A 137 -4.98 0.57 -14.88
N ASP A 138 -5.40 0.78 -16.12
CA ASP A 138 -6.07 -0.25 -16.96
C ASP A 138 -5.28 -1.58 -17.03
N ALA A 139 -3.94 -1.48 -17.01
CA ALA A 139 -3.04 -2.64 -16.99
C ALA A 139 -3.21 -3.50 -15.73
N ALA A 140 -3.35 -2.87 -14.56
CA ALA A 140 -3.55 -3.54 -13.28
C ALA A 140 -4.90 -4.26 -13.22
N TRP A 141 -5.96 -3.60 -13.69
CA TRP A 141 -7.31 -4.17 -13.74
C TRP A 141 -7.37 -5.43 -14.61
N SER A 142 -6.68 -5.40 -15.76
CA SER A 142 -6.62 -6.55 -16.67
C SER A 142 -5.97 -7.80 -16.06
N LEU A 143 -4.98 -7.63 -15.17
CA LEU A 143 -4.28 -8.73 -14.50
C LEU A 143 -5.15 -9.37 -13.41
N ILE A 144 -5.89 -8.55 -12.66
CA ILE A 144 -6.82 -9.02 -11.62
C ILE A 144 -8.00 -9.77 -12.25
N CYS A 145 -8.61 -9.23 -13.30
CA CYS A 145 -9.72 -9.91 -13.99
C CYS A 145 -9.29 -11.23 -14.64
N LYS A 146 -8.06 -11.31 -15.16
CA LYS A 146 -7.51 -12.57 -15.70
C LYS A 146 -7.23 -13.61 -14.61
N GLY A 147 -6.83 -13.18 -13.41
CA GLY A 147 -6.58 -14.08 -12.28
C GLY A 147 -7.85 -14.63 -11.60
N LEU A 148 -8.99 -13.96 -11.76
CA LEU A 148 -10.29 -14.38 -11.18
C LEU A 148 -11.15 -15.22 -12.13
N LEU A 149 -10.82 -15.26 -13.43
CA LEU A 149 -11.51 -16.04 -14.46
C LEU A 149 -10.68 -17.27 -14.92
N GLY A 150 -9.60 -17.61 -14.21
CA GLY A 150 -8.73 -18.77 -14.45
C GLY A 150 -8.93 -19.87 -13.44
#